data_AF-X1QS42-F1
#
_entry.id   AF-X1QS42-F1
#
_cell.length_a   1.000
_cell.length_b   1.000
_cell.length_c   1.000
_cell.angle_alpha   90.00
_cell.angle_beta   90.00
_cell.angle_gamma   90.00
#
_symmetry.space_group_name_H-M   'P 1'
#
loop_
_entity.id
_entity.type
_entity.pdbx_description
1 polymer ?
#
loop_
_entity_poly.entity_id
_entity_poly.type
_entity_poly.pdbx_seq_one_letter_code
_entity_poly.pdbx_strand_id
1 'polypeptide(L)'
;SGLENPEDFGLAYNEMVTKDSVAADHRLGYINFSYTEPWGWWGWAIGLRPKEDDPKPTHEEMMAILNERAADEEALATKTRSPAHAAHTILNSGVYDKEGKLRLRRGYVAKWGGYNWCLNASPYAVEEGKLSRCQATYEWEIEPKLALGADGIYLDSVVNSWSAAPNYRPDHLARSHHPLTFASLDPTPTQLGVWHHYEFIAHLSEDLHGRGKLLMANIFPYNWVFFNHLLDVMGHETWGADNLDKMRAERTLAYHKPYTWLMQ
;
A
#
# COMPACT_ATOMS: atom_id res chain seq x y z
N SER A 1 -18.09 -3.90 -18.68
CA SER A 1 -19.47 -3.41 -18.49
C SER A 1 -19.41 -1.90 -18.51
N GLY A 2 -20.18 -1.23 -19.37
CA GLY A 2 -20.29 0.23 -19.34
C GLY A 2 -21.51 0.63 -18.53
N LEU A 3 -21.37 1.62 -17.66
CA LEU A 3 -22.51 2.27 -17.00
C LEU A 3 -23.32 3.02 -18.07
N GLU A 4 -24.63 2.85 -18.11
CA GLU A 4 -25.52 3.60 -19.01
C GLU A 4 -25.68 5.03 -18.45
N ASN A 5 -25.51 6.05 -19.29
CA ASN A 5 -25.53 7.48 -18.94
C ASN A 5 -24.64 7.86 -17.73
N PRO A 6 -23.32 7.65 -17.80
CA PRO A 6 -22.41 7.93 -16.68
C PRO A 6 -22.44 9.40 -16.20
N GLU A 7 -22.86 10.32 -17.06
CA GLU A 7 -23.07 11.73 -16.73
C GLU A 7 -24.14 11.96 -15.64
N ASP A 8 -25.12 11.05 -15.50
CA ASP A 8 -26.20 11.16 -14.51
C ASP A 8 -25.70 10.92 -13.07
N PHE A 9 -24.51 10.34 -12.91
CA PHE A 9 -23.96 9.93 -11.63
C PHE A 9 -22.95 10.93 -11.05
N GLY A 10 -22.61 12.00 -11.78
CA GLY A 10 -21.66 13.01 -11.33
C GLY A 10 -20.29 12.44 -10.96
N LEU A 11 -19.84 11.40 -11.69
CA LEU A 11 -18.55 10.78 -11.46
C LEU A 11 -17.45 11.84 -11.56
N ALA A 12 -16.56 11.88 -10.57
CA ALA A 12 -15.46 12.85 -10.52
C ALA A 12 -14.09 12.20 -10.66
N TYR A 13 -13.98 10.92 -10.29
CA TYR A 13 -12.71 10.22 -10.13
C TYR A 13 -12.75 8.85 -10.82
N ASN A 14 -11.66 8.48 -11.47
CA ASN A 14 -11.41 7.12 -11.97
C ASN A 14 -10.11 6.56 -11.38
N GLU A 15 -10.18 5.37 -10.81
CA GLU A 15 -9.03 4.67 -10.22
C GLU A 15 -8.32 3.71 -11.18
N MET A 16 -9.01 3.28 -12.24
CA MET A 16 -8.50 2.33 -13.23
C MET A 16 -7.84 3.05 -14.40
N VAL A 17 -6.63 3.55 -14.15
CA VAL A 17 -5.84 4.24 -15.16
C VAL A 17 -5.25 3.26 -16.17
N THR A 18 -5.65 3.44 -17.43
CA THR A 18 -5.05 2.81 -18.60
C THR A 18 -4.70 3.89 -19.63
N LYS A 19 -3.87 3.56 -20.62
CA LYS A 19 -3.50 4.52 -21.68
C LYS A 19 -4.73 5.14 -22.37
N ASP A 20 -5.77 4.34 -22.58
CA ASP A 20 -6.97 4.79 -23.29
C ASP A 20 -7.99 5.46 -22.36
N SER A 21 -8.00 5.11 -21.06
CA SER A 21 -8.94 5.71 -20.10
C SER A 21 -8.59 7.15 -19.78
N VAL A 22 -7.31 7.50 -19.56
CA VAL A 22 -6.90 8.86 -19.15
C VAL A 22 -7.43 9.92 -20.12
N ALA A 23 -7.19 9.74 -21.41
CA ALA A 23 -7.64 10.70 -22.41
C ALA A 23 -9.18 10.75 -22.54
N ALA A 24 -9.87 9.63 -22.32
CA ALA A 24 -11.33 9.60 -22.32
C ALA A 24 -11.91 10.31 -21.08
N ASP A 25 -11.35 10.04 -19.92
CA ASP A 25 -11.72 10.62 -18.63
C ASP A 25 -11.50 12.13 -18.62
N HIS A 26 -10.37 12.62 -19.15
CA HIS A 26 -10.11 14.06 -19.29
C HIS A 26 -11.12 14.76 -20.20
N ARG A 27 -11.64 14.10 -21.25
CA ARG A 27 -12.70 14.68 -22.10
C ARG A 27 -14.03 14.81 -21.36
N LEU A 28 -14.26 13.97 -20.35
CA LEU A 28 -15.45 13.99 -19.49
C LEU A 28 -15.24 14.87 -18.24
N GLY A 29 -14.02 15.41 -18.03
CA GLY A 29 -13.67 16.23 -16.88
C GLY A 29 -13.33 15.44 -15.61
N TYR A 30 -13.08 14.13 -15.73
CA TYR A 30 -12.74 13.27 -14.60
C TYR A 30 -11.25 13.36 -14.26
N ILE A 31 -10.93 13.22 -12.97
CA ILE A 31 -9.57 13.17 -12.44
C ILE A 31 -9.14 11.71 -12.24
N ASN A 32 -7.94 11.37 -12.67
CA ASN A 32 -7.42 10.01 -12.63
C ASN A 32 -6.49 9.78 -11.44
N PHE A 33 -6.87 8.88 -10.53
CA PHE A 33 -6.06 8.48 -9.39
C PHE A 33 -5.66 7.01 -9.46
N SER A 34 -4.43 6.71 -9.86
CA SER A 34 -4.10 5.31 -10.12
C SER A 34 -3.81 4.51 -8.85
N TYR A 35 -4.49 3.37 -8.70
CA TYR A 35 -4.43 2.47 -7.53
C TYR A 35 -3.03 1.99 -7.17
N THR A 36 -2.63 2.07 -5.90
CA THR A 36 -1.36 1.52 -5.37
C THR A 36 -1.55 1.02 -3.92
N GLU A 37 -0.95 -0.12 -3.57
CA GLU A 37 -1.02 -0.71 -2.21
C GLU A 37 0.39 -1.13 -1.72
N PRO A 38 1.14 -0.22 -1.08
CA PRO A 38 2.56 -0.43 -0.75
C PRO A 38 2.81 -1.23 0.53
N TRP A 39 1.76 -1.64 1.24
CA TRP A 39 1.85 -2.20 2.61
C TRP A 39 2.33 -3.65 2.66
N GLY A 40 2.28 -4.35 1.53
CA GLY A 40 2.63 -5.76 1.48
C GLY A 40 2.85 -6.31 0.08
N TRP A 41 3.25 -7.57 0.05
CA TRP A 41 3.21 -8.39 -1.15
C TRP A 41 2.36 -9.63 -0.89
N TRP A 42 1.62 -10.05 -1.90
CA TRP A 42 0.97 -11.35 -1.92
C TRP A 42 1.88 -12.38 -2.60
N GLY A 43 1.68 -13.67 -2.29
CA GLY A 43 2.49 -14.76 -2.87
C GLY A 43 2.52 -14.79 -4.39
N TRP A 44 1.51 -14.23 -5.05
CA TRP A 44 1.50 -14.13 -6.51
C TRP A 44 2.67 -13.30 -7.06
N ALA A 45 3.17 -12.33 -6.28
CA ALA A 45 4.26 -11.43 -6.65
C ALA A 45 5.61 -12.15 -6.75
N ILE A 46 5.79 -13.23 -5.97
CA ILE A 46 6.96 -14.12 -6.06
C ILE A 46 6.66 -15.37 -6.90
N GLY A 47 5.62 -15.34 -7.73
CA GLY A 47 5.29 -16.38 -8.69
C GLY A 47 4.45 -17.55 -8.16
N LEU A 48 3.97 -17.49 -6.91
CA LEU A 48 3.14 -18.57 -6.38
C LEU A 48 1.74 -18.57 -6.99
N ARG A 49 1.23 -19.76 -7.30
CA ARG A 49 -0.09 -20.03 -7.86
C ARG A 49 -0.69 -21.31 -7.24
N PRO A 50 -0.87 -21.35 -5.91
CA PRO A 50 -1.42 -22.52 -5.24
C PRO A 50 -2.91 -22.69 -5.55
N LYS A 51 -3.37 -23.93 -5.48
CA LYS A 51 -4.78 -24.29 -5.49
C LYS A 51 -5.35 -24.27 -4.08
N GLU A 52 -6.68 -24.24 -3.98
CA GLU A 52 -7.37 -24.16 -2.68
C GLU A 52 -7.12 -25.40 -1.80
N ASP A 53 -6.89 -26.55 -2.42
CA ASP A 53 -6.61 -27.84 -1.79
C ASP A 53 -5.12 -28.12 -1.55
N ASP A 54 -4.21 -27.25 -2.02
CA ASP A 54 -2.79 -27.42 -1.78
C ASP A 54 -2.47 -27.28 -0.27
N PRO A 55 -1.52 -28.09 0.26
CA PRO A 55 -1.08 -27.92 1.63
C PRO A 55 -0.48 -26.53 1.83
N LYS A 56 -0.83 -25.90 2.95
CA LYS A 56 -0.34 -24.57 3.30
C LYS A 56 1.14 -24.68 3.69
N PRO A 57 2.05 -23.98 2.99
CA PRO A 57 3.46 -23.99 3.34
C PRO A 57 3.68 -23.38 4.72
N THR A 58 4.63 -23.93 5.46
CA THR A 58 5.10 -23.41 6.73
C THR A 58 5.89 -22.11 6.54
N HIS A 59 6.14 -21.39 7.64
CA HIS A 59 6.99 -20.19 7.59
C HIS A 59 8.39 -20.50 7.04
N GLU A 60 8.99 -21.63 7.42
CA GLU A 60 10.32 -22.05 6.98
C GLU A 60 10.35 -22.36 5.47
N GLU A 61 9.33 -23.07 4.96
CA GLU A 61 9.20 -23.32 3.52
C GLU A 61 9.01 -22.00 2.74
N MET A 62 8.24 -21.06 3.27
CA MET A 62 8.09 -19.73 2.64
C MET A 62 9.40 -18.94 2.64
N MET A 63 10.19 -19.03 3.72
CA MET A 63 11.52 -18.41 3.76
C MET A 63 12.49 -19.07 2.77
N ALA A 64 12.43 -20.39 2.60
CA ALA A 64 13.24 -21.09 1.59
C ALA A 64 12.88 -20.61 0.17
N ILE A 65 11.59 -20.51 -0.15
CA ILE A 65 11.12 -19.98 -1.45
C ILE A 65 11.59 -18.54 -1.66
N LEU A 66 11.51 -17.68 -0.65
CA LEU A 66 11.97 -16.29 -0.76
C LEU A 66 13.47 -16.22 -1.06
N ASN A 67 14.28 -17.00 -0.34
CA ASN A 67 15.72 -17.04 -0.56
C ASN A 67 16.09 -17.62 -1.93
N GLU A 68 15.40 -18.67 -2.38
CA GLU A 68 15.58 -19.24 -3.73
C GLU A 68 15.30 -18.19 -4.81
N ARG A 69 14.17 -17.47 -4.70
CA ARG A 69 13.80 -16.43 -5.67
C ARG A 69 14.76 -15.24 -5.62
N ALA A 70 15.22 -14.85 -4.43
CA ALA A 70 16.15 -13.74 -4.27
C ALA A 70 17.57 -14.06 -4.78
N ALA A 71 17.91 -15.34 -4.97
CA ALA A 71 19.20 -15.78 -5.51
C ALA A 71 19.28 -15.77 -7.05
N ASP A 72 18.19 -15.44 -7.75
CA ASP A 72 18.16 -15.35 -9.21
C ASP A 72 18.79 -14.04 -9.71
N GLU A 73 20.13 -14.05 -9.82
CA GLU A 73 20.92 -12.89 -10.26
C GLU A 73 20.60 -12.45 -11.70
N GLU A 74 20.26 -13.40 -12.59
CA GLU A 74 19.90 -13.08 -13.97
C GLU A 74 18.60 -12.28 -14.02
N ALA A 75 17.59 -12.69 -13.25
CA ALA A 75 16.33 -11.95 -13.15
C ALA A 75 16.53 -10.55 -12.55
N LEU A 76 17.44 -10.39 -11.58
CA LEU A 76 17.77 -9.11 -10.94
C LEU A 76 18.57 -8.16 -11.83
N ALA A 77 19.30 -8.68 -12.82
CA ALA A 77 20.01 -7.84 -13.79
C ALA A 77 19.06 -7.11 -14.76
N THR A 78 17.80 -7.56 -14.85
CA THR A 78 16.78 -6.92 -15.69
C THR A 78 16.13 -5.74 -14.99
N LYS A 79 15.74 -4.70 -15.74
CA LYS A 79 14.98 -3.56 -15.20
C LYS A 79 13.48 -3.84 -15.00
N THR A 80 13.02 -5.05 -15.35
CA THR A 80 11.61 -5.41 -15.31
C THR A 80 11.32 -6.13 -14.00
N ARG A 81 10.24 -5.72 -13.31
CA ARG A 81 9.77 -6.41 -12.10
C ARG A 81 9.65 -7.92 -12.34
N SER A 82 10.30 -8.69 -11.48
CA SER A 82 10.28 -10.16 -11.50
C SER A 82 10.03 -10.72 -10.09
N PRO A 83 9.74 -12.04 -9.95
CA PRO A 83 9.67 -12.69 -8.65
C PRO A 83 10.91 -12.48 -7.76
N ALA A 84 12.09 -12.39 -8.37
CA ALA A 84 13.35 -12.13 -7.66
C ALA A 84 13.35 -10.74 -7.02
N HIS A 85 12.96 -9.72 -7.78
CA HIS A 85 12.83 -8.35 -7.28
C HIS A 85 11.80 -8.25 -6.14
N ALA A 86 10.64 -8.90 -6.29
CA ALA A 86 9.64 -8.95 -5.23
C ALA A 86 10.20 -9.62 -3.95
N ALA A 87 10.91 -10.75 -4.09
CA ALA A 87 11.55 -11.42 -2.95
C ALA A 87 12.59 -10.51 -2.25
N HIS A 88 13.40 -9.77 -3.00
CA HIS A 88 14.33 -8.77 -2.43
C HIS A 88 13.60 -7.70 -1.62
N THR A 89 12.51 -7.13 -2.14
CA THR A 89 11.73 -6.13 -1.37
C THR A 89 11.12 -6.75 -0.11
N ILE A 90 10.71 -8.02 -0.14
CA ILE A 90 10.18 -8.73 1.04
C ILE A 90 11.27 -8.93 2.09
N LEU A 91 12.46 -9.37 1.68
CA LEU A 91 13.58 -9.59 2.59
C LEU A 91 14.12 -8.26 3.17
N ASN A 92 14.20 -7.22 2.35
CA ASN A 92 14.75 -5.92 2.77
C ASN A 92 13.75 -5.10 3.58
N SER A 93 12.48 -5.03 3.16
CA SER A 93 11.45 -4.21 3.82
C SER A 93 10.50 -5.00 4.71
N GLY A 94 10.71 -6.30 4.89
CA GLY A 94 9.89 -7.15 5.74
C GLY A 94 9.77 -6.67 7.19
N VAL A 95 8.53 -6.64 7.69
CA VAL A 95 8.21 -6.41 9.11
C VAL A 95 8.43 -7.70 9.90
N TYR A 96 9.17 -7.63 11.01
CA TYR A 96 9.45 -8.81 11.84
C TYR A 96 8.63 -8.76 13.13
N ASP A 97 8.11 -9.90 13.56
CA ASP A 97 7.53 -10.06 14.89
C ASP A 97 8.62 -10.18 15.98
N LYS A 98 8.20 -10.31 17.23
CA LYS A 98 9.09 -10.35 18.39
C LYS A 98 9.93 -11.63 18.43
N GLU A 99 9.48 -12.69 17.77
CA GLU A 99 10.23 -13.94 17.59
C GLU A 99 11.25 -13.85 16.44
N GLY A 100 11.34 -12.71 15.76
CA GLY A 100 12.23 -12.49 14.63
C GLY A 100 11.73 -13.15 13.34
N LYS A 101 10.46 -13.53 13.26
CA LYS A 101 9.85 -14.08 12.04
C LYS A 101 9.24 -12.98 11.20
N LEU A 102 9.41 -13.12 9.88
CA LEU A 102 8.75 -12.25 8.92
C LEU A 102 7.23 -12.35 9.07
N ARG A 103 6.58 -11.20 9.27
CA ARG A 103 5.17 -11.12 9.63
C ARG A 103 4.27 -11.24 8.41
N LEU A 104 3.20 -12.00 8.59
CA LEU A 104 2.12 -12.18 7.62
C LEU A 104 0.89 -11.38 8.04
N ARG A 105 0.23 -10.71 7.10
CA ARG A 105 -0.89 -9.80 7.38
C ARG A 105 -2.17 -10.52 7.81
N ARG A 106 -2.41 -11.71 7.26
CA ARG A 106 -3.60 -12.54 7.51
C ARG A 106 -3.35 -14.01 7.17
N GLY A 107 -4.37 -14.84 7.39
CA GLY A 107 -4.37 -16.24 6.99
C GLY A 107 -4.17 -16.46 5.48
N TYR A 108 -3.83 -17.69 5.12
CA TYR A 108 -3.53 -18.11 3.76
C TYR A 108 -4.73 -17.97 2.81
N VAL A 109 -4.53 -17.38 1.62
CA VAL A 109 -5.56 -17.20 0.58
C VAL A 109 -5.00 -17.66 -0.77
N ALA A 110 -5.37 -18.86 -1.22
CA ALA A 110 -4.76 -19.48 -2.40
C ALA A 110 -4.95 -18.67 -3.68
N LYS A 111 -6.15 -18.12 -3.90
CA LYS A 111 -6.48 -17.25 -5.06
C LYS A 111 -5.55 -16.04 -5.23
N TRP A 112 -4.87 -15.61 -4.17
CA TRP A 112 -3.94 -14.49 -4.17
C TRP A 112 -2.48 -14.95 -3.99
N GLY A 113 -2.18 -16.21 -4.34
CA GLY A 113 -0.83 -16.75 -4.22
C GLY A 113 -0.45 -17.24 -2.82
N GLY A 114 -1.40 -17.30 -1.88
CA GLY A 114 -1.18 -17.82 -0.53
C GLY A 114 -1.07 -16.71 0.51
N TYR A 115 0.11 -16.50 1.08
CA TYR A 115 0.30 -15.52 2.16
C TYR A 115 0.47 -14.08 1.66
N ASN A 116 0.24 -13.13 2.56
CA ASN A 116 0.56 -11.72 2.36
C ASN A 116 1.59 -11.28 3.39
N TRP A 117 2.75 -10.81 2.94
CA TRP A 117 3.81 -10.30 3.80
C TRP A 117 3.58 -8.84 4.15
N CYS A 118 3.76 -8.50 5.44
CA CYS A 118 3.75 -7.12 5.89
C CYS A 118 5.10 -6.47 5.57
N LEU A 119 5.08 -5.31 4.90
CA LEU A 119 6.27 -4.59 4.50
C LEU A 119 6.25 -3.17 5.08
N ASN A 120 7.43 -2.73 5.50
CA ASN A 120 7.72 -1.36 5.86
C ASN A 120 7.96 -0.55 4.58
N ALA A 121 6.97 0.24 4.19
CA ALA A 121 7.02 1.06 2.98
C ALA A 121 7.76 2.39 3.19
N SER A 122 8.25 2.70 4.39
CA SER A 122 8.94 3.97 4.64
C SER A 122 10.14 4.14 3.70
N PRO A 123 10.36 5.35 3.14
CA PRO A 123 11.55 5.63 2.33
C PRO A 123 12.86 5.46 3.12
N TYR A 124 12.79 5.44 4.45
CA TYR A 124 13.95 5.33 5.34
C TYR A 124 14.19 3.89 5.85
N ALA A 125 13.25 2.97 5.62
CA ALA A 125 13.29 1.64 6.24
C ALA A 125 14.52 0.80 5.87
N VAL A 126 15.01 0.98 4.65
CA VAL A 126 16.07 0.18 4.04
C VAL A 126 17.23 1.10 3.72
N GLU A 127 18.45 0.61 3.97
CA GLU A 127 19.66 1.35 3.61
C GLU A 127 19.81 1.57 2.11
N GLU A 128 20.52 2.64 1.75
CA GLU A 128 20.83 2.97 0.37
C GLU A 128 21.55 1.81 -0.34
N GLY A 129 21.24 1.62 -1.62
CA GLY A 129 21.80 0.53 -2.44
C GLY A 129 21.07 -0.81 -2.32
N LYS A 130 20.13 -0.96 -1.38
CA LYS A 130 19.24 -2.13 -1.31
C LYS A 130 17.85 -1.77 -1.82
N LEU A 131 17.29 -2.65 -2.65
CA LEU A 131 15.95 -2.49 -3.19
C LEU A 131 14.89 -2.54 -2.07
N SER A 132 14.26 -1.40 -1.81
CA SER A 132 13.22 -1.25 -0.79
C SER A 132 11.80 -1.37 -1.37
N ARG A 133 10.80 -1.62 -0.50
CA ARG A 133 9.39 -1.56 -0.90
C ARG A 133 9.00 -0.15 -1.37
N CYS A 134 9.57 0.91 -0.80
CA CYS A 134 9.34 2.28 -1.26
C CYS A 134 9.79 2.44 -2.73
N GLN A 135 11.05 2.10 -3.01
CA GLN A 135 11.63 2.18 -4.36
C GLN A 135 10.84 1.35 -5.37
N ALA A 136 10.55 0.09 -5.03
CA ALA A 136 9.75 -0.80 -5.86
C ALA A 136 8.34 -0.25 -6.16
N THR A 137 7.69 0.39 -5.18
CA THR A 137 6.40 1.05 -5.39
C THR A 137 6.53 2.19 -6.39
N TYR A 138 7.56 3.03 -6.24
CA TYR A 138 7.78 4.13 -7.19
C TYR A 138 8.04 3.60 -8.61
N GLU A 139 9.04 2.72 -8.75
CA GLU A 139 9.50 2.26 -10.05
C GLU A 139 8.46 1.44 -10.81
N TRP A 140 7.71 0.57 -10.13
CA TRP A 140 6.86 -0.42 -10.82
C TRP A 140 5.37 -0.11 -10.74
N GLU A 141 4.97 0.75 -9.80
CA GLU A 141 3.57 1.09 -9.61
C GLU A 141 3.36 2.56 -9.99
N ILE A 142 3.97 3.51 -9.29
CA ILE A 142 3.65 4.94 -9.42
C ILE A 142 4.15 5.55 -10.74
N GLU A 143 5.45 5.47 -11.05
CA GLU A 143 6.03 6.14 -12.21
C GLU A 143 5.40 5.70 -13.55
N PRO A 144 5.16 4.39 -13.79
CA PRO A 144 4.46 3.97 -15.00
C PRO A 144 3.07 4.60 -15.15
N LYS A 145 2.33 4.78 -14.04
CA LYS A 145 0.97 5.35 -14.04
C LYS A 145 1.00 6.86 -14.28
N LEU A 146 1.95 7.56 -13.66
CA LEU A 146 2.15 8.99 -13.91
C LEU A 146 2.61 9.24 -15.35
N ALA A 147 3.45 8.37 -15.92
CA ALA A 147 3.86 8.43 -17.33
C ALA A 147 2.69 8.20 -18.31
N LEU A 148 1.64 7.49 -17.90
CA LEU A 148 0.39 7.37 -18.67
C LEU A 148 -0.50 8.63 -18.60
N GLY A 149 -0.16 9.59 -17.75
CA GLY A 149 -0.90 10.85 -17.60
C GLY A 149 -1.87 10.88 -16.43
N ALA A 150 -1.75 9.97 -15.45
CA ALA A 150 -2.54 10.06 -14.22
C ALA A 150 -2.36 11.42 -13.53
N ASP A 151 -3.44 11.93 -12.95
CA ASP A 151 -3.48 13.20 -12.23
C ASP A 151 -3.02 13.04 -10.78
N GLY A 152 -3.06 11.81 -10.27
CA GLY A 152 -2.67 11.48 -8.93
C GLY A 152 -2.53 9.98 -8.69
N ILE A 153 -2.24 9.64 -7.44
CA ILE A 153 -2.16 8.26 -6.95
C ILE A 153 -3.26 8.02 -5.93
N TYR A 154 -3.90 6.86 -6.02
CA TYR A 154 -4.84 6.38 -5.02
C TYR A 154 -4.16 5.32 -4.16
N LEU A 155 -4.07 5.57 -2.86
CA LEU A 155 -3.58 4.61 -1.87
C LEU A 155 -4.75 3.85 -1.25
N ASP A 156 -4.83 2.57 -1.57
CA ASP A 156 -5.84 1.72 -0.96
C ASP A 156 -5.37 1.18 0.38
N SER A 157 -6.30 0.85 1.27
CA SER A 157 -6.03 0.09 2.50
C SER A 157 -5.00 0.72 3.45
N VAL A 158 -4.91 2.05 3.48
CA VAL A 158 -3.96 2.81 4.32
C VAL A 158 -4.02 2.38 5.77
N VAL A 159 -5.24 2.11 6.27
CA VAL A 159 -5.42 1.63 7.64
C VAL A 159 -6.12 0.29 7.70
N ASN A 160 -5.34 -0.74 8.02
CA ASN A 160 -5.87 -2.06 8.34
C ASN A 160 -4.88 -2.85 9.22
N SER A 161 -4.90 -4.18 9.14
CA SER A 161 -3.99 -5.05 9.89
C SER A 161 -2.49 -4.82 9.62
N TRP A 162 -2.08 -4.20 8.50
CA TRP A 162 -0.69 -3.75 8.29
C TRP A 162 -0.33 -2.58 9.21
N SER A 163 -1.22 -1.58 9.31
CA SER A 163 -0.98 -0.39 10.16
C SER A 163 -0.93 -0.72 11.65
N ALA A 164 -1.59 -1.81 12.07
CA ALA A 164 -1.58 -2.30 13.44
C ALA A 164 -0.46 -3.30 13.75
N ALA A 165 0.42 -3.59 12.78
CA ALA A 165 1.50 -4.54 12.96
C ALA A 165 2.70 -3.90 13.69
N PRO A 166 3.04 -4.31 14.93
CA PRO A 166 4.33 -3.97 15.50
C PRO A 166 5.46 -4.65 14.71
N ASN A 167 6.48 -3.86 14.41
CA ASN A 167 7.72 -4.25 13.76
C ASN A 167 8.88 -4.21 14.78
N TYR A 168 9.56 -5.33 14.97
CA TYR A 168 10.68 -5.48 15.89
C TYR A 168 12.04 -5.55 15.19
N ARG A 169 12.08 -5.36 13.87
CA ARG A 169 13.33 -5.46 13.09
C ARG A 169 14.33 -4.37 13.49
N PRO A 170 15.50 -4.69 14.07
CA PRO A 170 16.43 -3.69 14.60
C PRO A 170 16.84 -2.61 13.60
N ASP A 171 17.11 -3.01 12.36
CA ASP A 171 17.48 -2.07 11.29
C ASP A 171 16.39 -1.05 10.96
N HIS A 172 15.12 -1.46 10.99
CA HIS A 172 14.00 -0.55 10.77
C HIS A 172 13.80 0.37 11.98
N LEU A 173 13.97 -0.15 13.20
CA LEU A 173 13.85 0.65 14.43
C LEU A 173 14.89 1.76 14.46
N ALA A 174 16.13 1.47 14.08
CA ALA A 174 17.23 2.43 14.03
C ALA A 174 17.03 3.53 12.98
N ARG A 175 16.20 3.29 11.96
CA ARG A 175 15.92 4.21 10.85
C ARG A 175 14.54 4.85 10.91
N SER A 176 13.76 4.59 11.98
CA SER A 176 12.45 5.21 12.18
C SER A 176 12.61 6.70 12.41
N HIS A 177 11.86 7.53 11.68
CA HIS A 177 11.82 8.98 11.88
C HIS A 177 10.67 9.40 12.80
N HIS A 178 9.80 8.46 13.18
CA HIS A 178 8.76 8.64 14.17
C HIS A 178 9.08 7.91 15.48
N PRO A 179 8.51 8.35 16.62
CA PRO A 179 8.75 7.72 17.90
C PRO A 179 8.44 6.23 17.90
N LEU A 180 9.36 5.44 18.44
CA LEU A 180 9.08 4.04 18.78
C LEU A 180 8.01 3.99 19.87
N THR A 181 7.25 2.90 19.87
CA THR A 181 6.23 2.59 20.88
C THR A 181 6.51 1.22 21.47
N PHE A 182 5.59 0.72 22.29
CA PHE A 182 5.61 -0.62 22.87
C PHE A 182 4.17 -1.14 22.97
N ALA A 183 4.00 -2.45 23.03
CA ALA A 183 2.67 -3.03 23.21
C ALA A 183 2.27 -2.95 24.69
N SER A 184 0.97 -2.86 25.00
CA SER A 184 0.48 -2.67 26.37
C SER A 184 0.97 -3.72 27.38
N LEU A 185 1.33 -4.92 26.91
CA LEU A 185 1.81 -6.04 27.74
C LEU A 185 3.26 -6.43 27.47
N ASP A 186 3.95 -5.73 26.57
CA ASP A 186 5.33 -6.02 26.18
C ASP A 186 6.09 -4.70 26.03
N PRO A 187 7.01 -4.37 26.95
CA PRO A 187 7.74 -3.11 26.94
C PRO A 187 8.85 -3.06 25.87
N THR A 188 9.01 -4.10 25.06
CA THR A 188 10.00 -4.14 23.99
C THR A 188 9.70 -3.04 22.96
N PRO A 189 10.64 -2.13 22.69
CA PRO A 189 10.46 -1.08 21.69
C PRO A 189 10.14 -1.65 20.31
N THR A 190 9.13 -1.07 19.66
CA THR A 190 8.66 -1.46 18.33
C THR A 190 8.25 -0.24 17.53
N GLN A 191 8.33 -0.33 16.20
CA GLN A 191 7.71 0.62 15.30
C GLN A 191 6.33 0.07 14.92
N LEU A 192 5.25 0.78 15.30
CA LEU A 192 3.91 0.42 14.88
C LEU A 192 3.71 0.76 13.40
N GLY A 193 3.03 -0.10 12.64
CA GLY A 193 2.94 0.04 11.19
C GLY A 193 2.32 1.34 10.68
N VAL A 194 1.45 1.97 11.48
CA VAL A 194 0.89 3.29 11.20
C VAL A 194 1.98 4.35 10.94
N TRP A 195 3.13 4.24 11.60
CA TRP A 195 4.23 5.21 11.45
C TRP A 195 4.98 5.05 10.14
N HIS A 196 5.26 3.82 9.70
CA HIS A 196 5.86 3.65 8.40
C HIS A 196 4.88 3.90 7.24
N HIS A 197 3.57 3.71 7.45
CA HIS A 197 2.57 4.20 6.51
C HIS A 197 2.62 5.73 6.42
N TYR A 198 2.66 6.41 7.56
CA TYR A 198 2.76 7.87 7.60
C TYR A 198 4.00 8.39 6.89
N GLU A 199 5.17 7.80 7.15
CA GLU A 199 6.43 8.19 6.49
C GLU A 199 6.34 8.05 4.97
N PHE A 200 5.76 6.95 4.47
CA PHE A 200 5.54 6.78 3.03
C PHE A 200 4.53 7.78 2.46
N ILE A 201 3.39 7.98 3.13
CA ILE A 201 2.32 8.86 2.65
C ILE A 201 2.78 10.31 2.66
N ALA A 202 3.52 10.75 3.68
CA ALA A 202 4.07 12.09 3.75
C ALA A 202 5.07 12.34 2.63
N HIS A 203 5.97 11.38 2.39
CA HIS A 203 6.92 11.45 1.27
C HIS A 203 6.22 11.51 -0.09
N LEU A 204 5.20 10.66 -0.29
CA LEU A 204 4.45 10.63 -1.54
C LEU A 204 3.62 11.90 -1.74
N SER A 205 3.00 12.42 -0.68
CA SER A 205 2.24 13.67 -0.71
C SER A 205 3.12 14.84 -1.17
N GLU A 206 4.31 14.98 -0.56
CA GLU A 206 5.27 16.02 -0.93
C GLU A 206 5.77 15.89 -2.37
N ASP A 207 6.14 14.67 -2.81
CA ASP A 207 6.57 14.43 -4.20
C ASP A 207 5.46 14.76 -5.21
N LEU A 208 4.25 14.26 -4.99
CA LEU A 208 3.13 14.49 -5.90
C LEU A 208 2.78 15.98 -5.97
N HIS A 209 2.69 16.68 -4.84
CA HIS A 209 2.44 18.12 -4.83
C HIS A 209 3.56 18.91 -5.52
N GLY A 210 4.82 18.51 -5.33
CA GLY A 210 5.97 19.08 -6.06
C GLY A 210 5.88 18.92 -7.58
N ARG A 211 5.12 17.92 -8.04
CA ARG A 211 4.86 17.62 -9.47
C ARG A 211 3.50 18.13 -9.96
N GLY A 212 2.75 18.86 -9.12
CA GLY A 212 1.39 19.33 -9.44
C GLY A 212 0.37 18.20 -9.57
N LYS A 213 0.58 17.09 -8.85
CA LYS A 213 -0.26 15.90 -8.81
C LYS A 213 -0.99 15.80 -7.47
N LEU A 214 -1.99 14.93 -7.41
CA LEU A 214 -2.88 14.79 -6.25
C LEU A 214 -2.71 13.42 -5.57
N LEU A 215 -3.04 13.35 -4.29
CA LEU A 215 -3.05 12.12 -3.51
C LEU A 215 -4.45 11.80 -2.98
N MET A 216 -4.94 10.62 -3.31
CA MET A 216 -6.20 10.07 -2.81
C MET A 216 -5.93 8.87 -1.91
N ALA A 217 -6.77 8.61 -0.91
CA ALA A 217 -6.67 7.37 -0.14
C ALA A 217 -8.00 6.81 0.37
N ASN A 218 -8.02 5.48 0.49
CA ASN A 218 -9.01 4.71 1.24
C ASN A 218 -8.57 4.61 2.71
N ILE A 219 -9.28 5.35 3.56
CA ILE A 219 -9.06 5.44 5.00
C ILE A 219 -10.25 4.82 5.74
N PHE A 220 -10.10 3.60 6.25
CA PHE A 220 -11.18 2.93 6.99
C PHE A 220 -11.62 3.76 8.23
N PRO A 221 -12.92 3.76 8.60
CA PRO A 221 -13.46 4.59 9.68
C PRO A 221 -12.78 4.39 11.03
N TYR A 222 -12.83 5.43 11.88
CA TYR A 222 -12.27 5.50 13.24
C TYR A 222 -10.76 5.49 13.36
N ASN A 223 -10.07 5.41 12.24
CA ASN A 223 -8.70 4.99 12.23
C ASN A 223 -7.85 6.11 11.65
N TRP A 224 -7.41 6.96 12.58
CA TRP A 224 -6.22 7.81 12.49
C TRP A 224 -6.38 9.10 11.68
N VAL A 225 -6.72 10.16 12.42
CA VAL A 225 -6.69 11.58 11.96
C VAL A 225 -5.35 12.03 11.38
N PHE A 226 -4.30 11.22 11.57
CA PHE A 226 -2.92 11.52 11.19
C PHE A 226 -2.70 11.60 9.69
N PHE A 227 -3.54 10.98 8.85
CA PHE A 227 -3.30 10.99 7.40
C PHE A 227 -4.02 12.14 6.70
N ASN A 228 -5.08 12.68 7.29
CA ASN A 228 -6.01 13.56 6.58
C ASN A 228 -5.34 14.83 6.07
N HIS A 229 -4.34 15.40 6.75
CA HIS A 229 -3.64 16.58 6.26
C HIS A 229 -2.73 16.32 5.05
N LEU A 230 -2.37 15.06 4.78
CA LEU A 230 -1.51 14.64 3.67
C LEU A 230 -2.29 14.34 2.38
N LEU A 231 -3.61 14.18 2.46
CA LEU A 231 -4.45 13.71 1.36
C LEU A 231 -5.22 14.85 0.71
N ASP A 232 -5.38 14.83 -0.60
CA ASP A 232 -6.23 15.78 -1.35
C ASP A 232 -7.67 15.29 -1.46
N VAL A 233 -7.85 13.98 -1.62
CA VAL A 233 -9.15 13.32 -1.65
C VAL A 233 -9.14 12.18 -0.65
N MET A 234 -10.06 12.22 0.31
CA MET A 234 -10.22 11.14 1.29
C MET A 234 -11.46 10.33 0.96
N GLY A 235 -11.49 9.07 1.36
CA GLY A 235 -12.69 8.27 1.23
C GLY A 235 -12.55 6.92 1.87
N HIS A 236 -13.62 6.14 1.82
CA HIS A 236 -13.60 4.72 2.11
C HIS A 236 -14.71 4.01 1.37
N GLU A 237 -14.62 2.69 1.35
CA GLU A 237 -15.68 1.84 0.84
C GLU A 237 -17.01 2.13 1.57
N THR A 238 -18.16 1.83 0.96
CA THR A 238 -19.51 2.16 1.48
C THR A 238 -19.89 1.52 2.83
N TRP A 239 -18.96 0.86 3.51
CA TRP A 239 -19.14 0.12 4.74
C TRP A 239 -19.34 1.11 5.90
N GLY A 240 -20.56 1.19 6.41
CA GLY A 240 -20.89 2.14 7.49
C GLY A 240 -21.28 3.53 6.99
N ALA A 241 -21.58 3.68 5.69
CA ALA A 241 -22.18 4.89 5.12
C ALA A 241 -23.60 5.19 5.65
N ASP A 242 -24.17 4.28 6.44
CA ASP A 242 -25.42 4.43 7.17
C ASP A 242 -25.25 5.10 8.56
N ASN A 243 -24.02 5.32 9.01
CA ASN A 243 -23.74 5.90 10.32
C ASN A 243 -23.44 7.40 10.23
N LEU A 244 -24.43 8.22 10.57
CA LEU A 244 -24.36 9.68 10.48
C LEU A 244 -23.21 10.30 11.31
N ASP A 245 -22.88 9.75 12.48
CA ASP A 245 -21.82 10.30 13.32
C ASP A 245 -20.44 10.04 12.71
N LYS A 246 -20.24 8.88 12.07
CA LYS A 246 -19.03 8.61 11.28
C LYS A 246 -18.91 9.60 10.13
N MET A 247 -19.97 9.79 9.35
CA MET A 247 -19.98 10.71 8.23
C MET A 247 -19.65 12.14 8.66
N ARG A 248 -20.17 12.59 9.81
CA ARG A 248 -19.85 13.91 10.37
C ARG A 248 -18.39 14.03 10.78
N ALA A 249 -17.84 13.02 11.45
CA ALA A 249 -16.44 13.01 11.85
C ALA A 249 -15.52 13.05 10.62
N GLU A 250 -15.80 12.19 9.63
CA GLU A 250 -15.08 12.10 8.37
C GLU A 250 -15.13 13.42 7.58
N ARG A 251 -16.31 14.03 7.45
CA ARG A 251 -16.48 15.35 6.83
C ARG A 251 -15.71 16.44 7.57
N THR A 252 -15.74 16.41 8.91
CA THR A 252 -15.01 17.38 9.74
C THR A 252 -13.51 17.26 9.51
N LEU A 253 -12.99 16.04 9.50
CA LEU A 253 -11.57 15.75 9.28
C LEU A 253 -11.12 16.06 7.84
N ALA A 254 -12.01 15.90 6.86
CA ALA A 254 -11.75 16.29 5.48
C ALA A 254 -11.68 17.82 5.29
N TYR A 255 -12.18 18.59 6.25
CA TYR A 255 -12.20 20.05 6.22
C TYR A 255 -12.86 20.63 4.96
N HIS A 256 -12.10 21.23 4.04
CA HIS A 256 -12.57 21.76 2.75
C HIS A 256 -12.28 20.83 1.57
N LYS A 257 -11.67 19.67 1.82
CA LYS A 257 -11.30 18.70 0.79
C LYS A 257 -12.42 17.70 0.51
N PRO A 258 -12.51 17.14 -0.70
CA PRO A 258 -13.53 16.15 -1.03
C PRO A 258 -13.44 14.91 -0.12
N TYR A 259 -14.61 14.34 0.20
CA TYR A 259 -14.73 13.03 0.84
C TYR A 259 -15.59 12.12 -0.04
N THR A 260 -15.06 10.96 -0.45
CA THR A 260 -15.67 10.09 -1.46
C THR A 260 -16.05 8.74 -0.88
N TRP A 261 -17.18 8.21 -1.34
CA TRP A 261 -17.57 6.83 -1.11
C TRP A 261 -17.11 5.98 -2.28
N LEU A 262 -16.27 5.00 -1.98
CA LEU A 262 -15.74 4.07 -2.99
C LEU A 262 -16.80 2.99 -3.22
N MET A 263 -17.32 2.92 -4.43
CA MET A 263 -18.23 1.87 -4.87
C MET A 263 -17.41 0.74 -5.49
N GLN A 264 -17.65 -0.51 -5.04
CA GLN A 264 -17.08 -1.72 -5.65
C GLN A 264 -17.92 -2.19 -6.84
#